data_AF-A0A5K1ELD1-F1
#
_entry.id   AF-A0A5K1ELD1-F1
#
_cell.length_a   1.000
_cell.length_b   1.000
_cell.length_c   1.000
_cell.angle_alpha   90.00
_cell.angle_beta   90.00
_cell.angle_gamma   90.00
#
_symmetry.space_group_name_H-M   'P 1'
#
loop_
_entity.id
_entity.type
_entity.pdbx_description
1 polymer ?
#
loop_
_entity_poly.entity_id
_entity_poly.type
_entity_poly.pdbx_seq_one_letter_code
_entity_poly.pdbx_strand_id
1 'polypeptide(L)'
;AANVFYYLTYEGSVDLDNVEDELQRSAIEDQIANFGQTPIQIFRKKHPRRGPPVPIARPLYYAPASITLTSIVSAVPHHYSAVLFISVVESSVIIVNQELMMSVKMWLTTQLQSGGNFTFSGSQ
;
A
#
# COMPACT_ATOMS: atom_id res chain seq x y z
N ALA A 1 27.14 11.38 1.50
CA ALA A 1 26.78 9.95 1.49
C ALA A 1 27.74 9.25 0.53
N ALA A 2 28.23 8.06 0.88
CA ALA A 2 29.12 7.27 0.03
C ALA A 2 28.31 6.14 -0.62
N ASN A 3 27.47 6.50 -1.60
CA ASN A 3 26.48 5.61 -2.21
C ASN A 3 26.83 5.31 -3.69
N VAL A 4 28.12 5.22 -3.97
CA VAL A 4 28.65 4.86 -5.29
C VAL A 4 29.19 3.43 -5.19
N PHE A 5 28.67 2.55 -6.04
CA PHE A 5 29.01 1.14 -6.11
C PHE A 5 29.86 0.88 -7.36
N TYR A 6 30.31 -0.36 -7.55
CA TYR A 6 31.12 -0.74 -8.70
C TYR A 6 30.33 -0.56 -10.01
N TYR A 7 30.98 -0.12 -11.09
CA TYR A 7 30.29 0.33 -12.30
C TYR A 7 29.42 -0.77 -12.94
N LEU A 8 29.87 -2.03 -12.95
CA LEU A 8 29.08 -3.15 -13.49
C LEU A 8 27.76 -3.42 -12.76
N THR A 9 27.58 -2.86 -11.56
CA THR A 9 26.32 -3.01 -10.83
C THR A 9 25.21 -2.12 -11.39
N TYR A 10 25.53 -1.10 -12.20
CA TYR A 10 24.53 -0.20 -12.76
C TYR A 10 24.09 -0.64 -14.15
N GLU A 11 22.79 -0.54 -14.39
CA GLU A 11 22.17 -0.77 -15.70
C GLU A 11 22.88 0.00 -16.82
N GLY A 12 23.15 -0.68 -17.94
CA GLY A 12 23.71 -0.07 -19.15
C GLY A 12 25.18 0.35 -19.06
N SER A 13 25.91 -0.08 -18.03
CA SER A 13 27.32 0.31 -17.85
C SER A 13 28.29 -0.38 -18.82
N VAL A 14 27.90 -1.51 -19.40
CA VAL A 14 28.65 -2.25 -20.42
C VAL A 14 27.68 -2.75 -21.47
N ASP A 15 28.09 -2.64 -22.74
CA ASP A 15 27.43 -3.26 -23.87
C ASP A 15 28.10 -4.61 -24.17
N LEU A 16 27.44 -5.70 -23.76
CA LEU A 16 27.99 -7.06 -23.89
C LEU A 16 28.16 -7.48 -25.34
N ASP A 17 27.37 -6.91 -26.27
CA ASP A 17 27.41 -7.29 -27.69
C ASP A 17 28.64 -6.72 -28.40
N ASN A 18 29.26 -5.69 -27.84
CA ASN A 18 30.50 -5.11 -28.34
C ASN A 18 31.76 -5.73 -27.72
N VAL A 19 31.65 -6.72 -26.83
CA VAL A 19 32.80 -7.44 -26.26
C VAL A 19 33.17 -8.62 -27.16
N GLU A 20 34.30 -8.52 -27.87
CA GLU A 20 34.75 -9.57 -28.81
C GLU A 20 35.32 -10.81 -28.11
N ASP A 21 35.99 -10.64 -26.97
CA ASP A 21 36.57 -11.76 -26.22
C ASP A 21 35.49 -12.47 -25.38
N GLU A 22 35.20 -13.72 -25.74
CA GLU A 22 34.23 -14.57 -25.03
C GLU A 22 34.59 -14.78 -23.56
N LEU A 23 35.89 -14.89 -23.24
CA LEU A 23 36.33 -15.09 -21.85
C LEU A 23 36.03 -13.84 -21.02
N GLN A 24 36.33 -12.66 -21.57
CA GLN A 24 36.03 -11.39 -20.94
C GLN A 24 34.52 -11.19 -20.78
N ARG A 25 33.73 -11.51 -21.80
CA ARG A 25 32.26 -11.42 -21.75
C ARG A 25 31.69 -12.29 -20.63
N SER A 26 32.11 -13.56 -20.56
CA SER A 26 31.69 -14.49 -19.50
C SER A 26 32.08 -13.99 -18.11
N ALA A 27 33.30 -13.46 -17.94
CA ALA A 27 33.73 -12.92 -16.66
C ALA A 27 32.90 -11.70 -16.21
N ILE A 28 32.49 -10.83 -17.14
CA ILE A 28 31.62 -9.69 -16.87
C ILE A 28 30.21 -10.17 -16.47
N GLU A 29 29.66 -11.14 -17.18
CA GLU A 29 28.35 -11.74 -16.87
C GLU A 29 28.35 -12.37 -15.47
N ASP A 30 29.37 -13.17 -15.14
CA ASP A 30 29.54 -13.76 -13.82
C ASP A 30 29.66 -12.69 -12.73
N GLN A 31 30.34 -11.59 -13.03
CA GLN A 31 30.47 -10.48 -12.08
C GLN A 31 29.12 -9.81 -11.82
N ILE A 32 28.33 -9.53 -12.86
CA ILE A 32 27.00 -8.92 -12.76
C ILE A 32 26.02 -9.86 -12.03
N ALA A 33 26.09 -11.17 -12.30
CA ALA A 33 25.19 -12.15 -11.70
C ALA A 33 25.46 -12.36 -10.20
N ASN A 34 26.73 -12.37 -9.79
CA ASN A 34 27.12 -12.83 -8.44
C ASN A 34 27.52 -11.71 -7.47
N PHE A 35 27.94 -10.53 -7.96
CA PHE A 35 28.51 -9.48 -7.10
C PHE A 35 27.65 -8.21 -6.98
N GLY A 36 26.41 -8.26 -7.48
CA GLY A 36 25.35 -7.31 -7.17
C GLY A 36 24.80 -6.57 -8.38
N GLN A 37 23.50 -6.30 -8.33
CA GLN A 37 22.77 -5.52 -9.34
C GLN A 37 22.05 -4.38 -8.62
N THR A 38 22.36 -3.14 -8.99
CA THR A 38 21.67 -1.97 -8.47
C THR A 38 20.30 -1.87 -9.15
N PRO A 39 19.19 -1.83 -8.40
CA PRO A 39 17.86 -1.67 -9.00
C PRO A 39 17.76 -0.40 -9.85
N ILE A 40 16.93 -0.46 -10.89
CA ILE A 40 16.73 0.66 -11.82
C ILE A 40 16.29 1.94 -11.08
N GLN A 41 16.73 3.10 -11.57
CA GLN A 41 16.38 4.38 -10.96
C GLN A 41 14.95 4.81 -11.35
N ILE A 42 14.02 4.71 -10.40
CA ILE A 42 12.61 5.09 -10.62
C ILE A 42 12.40 6.62 -10.62
N PHE A 43 13.18 7.35 -9.81
CA PHE A 43 13.04 8.80 -9.67
C PHE A 43 14.39 9.52 -9.75
N ARG A 44 14.46 10.59 -10.53
CA ARG A 44 15.57 11.56 -10.50
C ARG A 44 15.36 12.67 -9.46
N LYS A 45 14.12 12.92 -9.07
CA LYS A 45 13.76 13.87 -8.00
C LYS A 45 13.76 13.18 -6.63
N LYS A 46 13.98 13.96 -5.57
CA LYS A 46 13.90 13.48 -4.19
C LYS A 46 12.53 12.84 -3.94
N HIS A 47 12.52 11.64 -3.35
CA HIS A 47 11.29 10.95 -2.97
C HIS A 47 10.46 11.85 -2.03
N PRO A 48 9.14 12.02 -2.26
CA PRO A 48 8.29 12.81 -1.39
C PRO A 48 8.31 12.23 0.03
N ARG A 49 8.28 13.09 1.06
CA ARG A 49 8.18 12.61 2.44
C ARG A 49 6.87 11.85 2.58
N ARG A 50 6.91 10.69 3.26
CA ARG A 50 5.67 10.02 3.68
C ARG A 50 4.88 11.03 4.53
N GLY A 51 3.58 11.16 4.26
CA GLY A 51 2.68 11.92 5.12
C GLY A 51 2.61 11.30 6.53
N PRO A 52 1.94 11.96 7.48
CA PRO A 52 1.65 11.33 8.77
C PRO A 52 0.98 9.97 8.54
N PRO A 53 1.25 8.95 9.37
CA PRO A 53 0.55 7.68 9.26
C PRO A 53 -0.95 7.97 9.26
N VAL A 54 -1.65 7.50 8.24
CA VAL A 54 -3.11 7.63 8.17
C VAL A 54 -3.66 7.05 9.47
N PRO A 55 -4.37 7.84 10.31
CA PRO A 55 -4.98 7.28 11.49
C PRO A 55 -6.02 6.25 11.03
N ILE A 56 -5.66 4.97 11.07
CA ILE A 56 -6.57 3.85 10.76
C ILE A 56 -7.78 3.86 11.73
N ALA A 57 -7.71 4.65 12.81
CA ALA A 57 -8.82 4.93 13.71
C ALA A 57 -9.99 5.72 13.07
N ARG A 58 -9.80 6.39 11.92
CA ARG A 58 -10.87 7.17 11.25
C ARG A 58 -10.86 6.98 9.73
N PRO A 59 -11.11 5.76 9.24
CA PRO A 59 -11.04 5.44 7.81
C PRO A 59 -12.03 6.28 6.99
N LEU A 60 -13.21 6.60 7.55
CA LEU A 60 -14.20 7.48 6.91
C LEU A 60 -13.67 8.88 6.59
N TYR A 61 -12.77 9.42 7.41
CA TYR A 61 -12.24 10.78 7.24
C TYR A 61 -10.95 10.79 6.42
N TYR A 62 -10.08 9.81 6.61
CA TYR A 62 -8.73 9.83 6.02
C TYR A 62 -8.55 8.91 4.82
N ALA A 63 -9.42 7.91 4.63
CA ALA A 63 -9.32 6.94 3.54
C ALA A 63 -10.71 6.40 3.10
N PRO A 64 -11.68 7.24 2.72
CA PRO A 64 -13.01 6.78 2.34
C PRO A 64 -12.98 5.83 1.14
N ALA A 65 -12.02 6.01 0.23
CA ALA A 65 -11.83 5.14 -0.93
C ALA A 65 -11.34 3.71 -0.59
N SER A 66 -10.83 3.48 0.64
CA SER A 66 -10.43 2.13 1.07
C SER A 66 -11.56 1.35 1.73
N ILE A 67 -12.78 1.89 1.80
CA ILE A 67 -13.94 1.26 2.42
C ILE A 67 -14.70 0.47 1.36
N THR A 68 -14.75 -0.86 1.51
CA THR A 68 -15.54 -1.74 0.65
C THR A 68 -16.85 -2.14 1.33
N LEU A 69 -17.96 -2.00 0.60
CA LEU A 69 -19.26 -2.50 1.05
C LEU A 69 -19.26 -4.02 0.98
N THR A 70 -19.37 -4.70 2.13
CA THR A 70 -19.32 -6.17 2.22
C THR A 70 -20.70 -6.81 2.23
N SER A 71 -21.68 -6.20 2.90
CA SER A 71 -23.05 -6.68 2.91
C SER A 71 -24.04 -5.56 3.25
N ILE A 72 -25.27 -5.70 2.74
CA ILE A 72 -26.42 -4.91 3.16
C ILE A 72 -27.35 -5.86 3.88
N VAL A 73 -27.40 -5.78 5.21
CA VAL A 73 -28.40 -6.53 5.99
C VAL A 73 -29.64 -5.65 6.11
N SER A 74 -30.70 -6.01 5.38
CA SER A 74 -32.01 -5.41 5.58
C SER A 74 -32.56 -5.91 6.93
N ALA A 75 -32.44 -5.09 7.97
CA ALA A 75 -33.02 -5.41 9.26
C ALA A 75 -34.52 -5.09 9.25
N VAL A 76 -35.33 -6.05 8.77
CA VAL A 76 -36.79 -6.19 9.01
C VAL A 76 -37.67 -5.04 8.44
N PRO A 77 -38.89 -5.32 7.94
CA PRO A 77 -39.75 -4.27 7.39
C PRO A 77 -40.39 -3.47 8.53
N HIS A 78 -39.72 -2.46 9.05
CA HIS A 78 -40.33 -1.44 9.91
C HIS A 78 -40.15 -0.08 9.25
N HIS A 79 -41.20 0.73 9.30
CA HIS A 79 -41.39 2.03 8.64
C HIS A 79 -40.06 2.73 8.30
N TYR A 80 -39.78 2.90 7.00
CA TYR A 80 -38.66 3.71 6.54
C TYR A 80 -38.89 5.15 6.98
N SER A 81 -38.26 5.51 8.10
CA SER A 81 -38.31 6.83 8.68
C SER A 81 -37.09 7.61 8.20
N ALA A 82 -37.27 8.85 7.72
CA ALA A 82 -36.16 9.65 7.20
C ALA A 82 -35.11 9.86 8.29
N VAL A 83 -33.83 9.68 7.93
CA VAL A 83 -32.71 9.92 8.85
C VAL A 83 -32.46 11.43 8.91
N LEU A 84 -32.60 12.02 10.10
CA LEU A 84 -32.34 13.44 10.34
C LEU A 84 -30.87 13.70 10.69
N PHE A 85 -30.20 12.76 11.33
CA PHE A 85 -28.83 12.94 11.81
C PHE A 85 -28.04 11.63 11.82
N ILE A 86 -26.79 11.70 11.37
CA ILE A 86 -25.80 10.62 11.46
C ILE A 86 -24.52 11.20 12.07
N SER A 87 -23.97 10.52 13.08
CA SER A 87 -22.67 10.87 13.66
C SER A 87 -21.87 9.62 14.00
N VAL A 88 -20.55 9.76 14.05
CA VAL A 88 -19.63 8.72 14.49
C VAL A 88 -18.93 9.19 15.75
N VAL A 89 -19.12 8.44 16.83
CA VAL A 89 -18.45 8.69 18.12
C VAL A 89 -17.67 7.44 18.47
N GLU A 90 -16.35 7.57 18.53
CA GLU A 90 -15.41 6.46 18.73
C GLU A 90 -15.64 5.33 17.71
N SER A 91 -16.19 4.20 18.16
CA SER A 91 -16.51 3.01 17.36
C SER A 91 -18.02 2.82 17.16
N SER A 92 -18.83 3.87 17.37
CA SER A 92 -20.29 3.81 17.27
C SER A 92 -20.81 4.77 16.21
N VAL A 93 -21.74 4.27 15.39
CA VAL A 93 -22.56 5.06 14.47
C VAL A 93 -23.88 5.36 15.16
N ILE A 94 -24.15 6.64 15.38
CA ILE A 94 -25.39 7.15 15.97
C ILE A 94 -26.28 7.65 14.83
N ILE A 95 -27.53 7.22 14.82
CA ILE A 95 -28.54 7.57 13.81
C ILE A 95 -29.77 8.11 14.54
N VAL A 96 -30.27 9.28 14.14
CA VAL A 96 -31.55 9.82 14.62
C VAL A 96 -32.50 9.92 13.44
N ASN A 97 -33.69 9.36 13.56
CA ASN A 97 -34.74 9.42 12.54
C ASN A 97 -35.74 10.57 12.79
N GLN A 98 -36.68 10.77 11.86
CA GLN A 98 -37.70 11.83 11.93
C GLN A 98 -38.74 11.62 13.05
N GLU A 99 -38.83 10.39 13.56
CA GLU A 99 -39.65 10.02 14.73
C GLU A 99 -38.91 10.29 16.05
N LEU A 100 -37.74 10.93 16.00
CA LEU A 100 -36.87 11.20 17.15
C LEU A 100 -36.33 9.93 17.83
N MET A 101 -36.33 8.79 17.14
CA MET A 101 -35.69 7.57 17.61
C MET A 101 -34.19 7.61 17.36
N MET A 102 -33.42 7.34 18.41
CA MET A 102 -31.96 7.21 18.36
C MET A 102 -31.55 5.73 18.29
N SER A 103 -30.77 5.38 17.28
CA SER A 103 -30.16 4.05 17.12
C SER A 103 -28.64 4.16 17.20
N VAL A 104 -28.00 3.28 17.98
CA VAL A 104 -26.54 3.21 18.09
C VAL A 104 -26.08 1.86 17.56
N LYS A 105 -25.20 1.87 16.56
CA LYS A 105 -24.62 0.65 15.96
C LYS A 105 -23.12 0.67 16.10
N MET A 106 -22.53 -0.43 16.56
CA MET A 106 -21.07 -0.56 16.62
C MET A 106 -20.49 -0.71 15.21
N TRP A 107 -19.44 0.06 14.93
CA TRP A 107 -18.55 -0.10 13.79
C TRP A 107 -17.46 -1.11 14.14
N LEU A 108 -17.52 -2.29 13.52
CA LEU A 108 -16.46 -3.28 13.60
C LEU A 108 -15.48 -3.03 12.46
N THR A 109 -14.32 -2.43 12.76
CA THR A 109 -13.21 -2.46 11.79
C THR A 109 -12.70 -3.90 11.71
N THR A 110 -12.45 -4.40 10.50
CA THR A 110 -11.68 -5.63 10.35
C THR A 110 -10.33 -5.38 11.01
N GLN A 111 -10.03 -6.09 12.10
CA GLN A 111 -8.70 -6.11 12.70
C GLN A 111 -7.74 -6.52 11.58
N LEU A 112 -6.93 -5.57 11.09
CA LEU A 112 -5.86 -5.89 10.18
C LEU A 112 -4.89 -6.75 10.99
N GLN A 113 -4.91 -8.07 10.80
CA GLN A 113 -3.79 -8.89 11.23
C GLN A 113 -2.55 -8.20 10.66
N SER A 114 -1.64 -7.81 11.56
CA SER A 114 -0.36 -7.19 11.24
C SER A 114 0.22 -7.83 9.98
N GLY A 115 0.20 -7.10 8.87
CA GLY A 115 0.64 -7.60 7.58
C GLY A 115 2.05 -8.15 7.67
N GLY A 116 2.21 -9.39 7.17
CA GLY A 116 3.47 -10.11 7.16
C GLY A 116 4.60 -9.40 6.41
N ASN A 117 5.81 -9.87 6.67
CA ASN A 117 7.05 -9.37 6.05
C ASN A 117 6.96 -9.38 4.52
N PHE A 118 7.13 -8.20 3.91
CA PHE A 118 7.42 -8.09 2.48
C PHE A 118 8.85 -8.59 2.24
N THR A 119 9.00 -9.84 1.84
CA THR A 119 10.22 -10.32 1.18
C THR A 119 9.90 -10.56 -0.28
N PHE A 120 10.49 -9.74 -1.14
CA PHE A 120 10.57 -9.99 -2.58
C PHE A 120 11.52 -11.16 -2.83
N SER A 121 11.03 -12.37 -2.68
CA SER A 121 11.64 -13.53 -3.35
C SER A 121 10.89 -13.71 -4.65
N GLY A 122 11.47 -13.20 -5.74
CA GLY A 122 11.05 -13.54 -7.10
C GLY A 122 11.23 -15.03 -7.31
N SER A 123 10.19 -15.68 -7.83
CA SER A 123 10.25 -17.07 -8.30
C SER A 123 11.19 -17.15 -9.50
N GLN A 124 12.19 -18.02 -9.40
CA GLN A 124 12.81 -18.67 -10.56
C GLN A 124 11.77 -19.47 -11.34
#